data_AF-A0A662F7A8-F1
#
_entry.id   AF-A0A662F7A8-F1
#
_cell.length_a   1.000
_cell.length_b   1.000
_cell.length_c   1.000
_cell.angle_alpha   90.00
_cell.angle_beta   90.00
_cell.angle_gamma   90.00
#
_symmetry.space_group_name_H-M   'P 1'
#
loop_
_entity.id
_entity.type
_entity.pdbx_description
1 polymer ?
#
loop_
_entity_poly.entity_id
_entity_poly.type
_entity_poly.pdbx_seq_one_letter_code
_entity_poly.pdbx_strand_id
1 'polypeptide(L)' 'MKGSIFSDLLGKNIKAPFRDGKHIKVARGRLEAVKDGFIKVRGERGVILINQANIEKITCLD' A
#
# COMPACT_ATOMS: atom_id res chain seq x y z
N MET A 1 -9.55 4.91 19.23
CA MET A 1 -9.40 3.96 18.11
C MET A 1 -8.08 4.27 17.42
N LYS A 2 -7.09 3.37 17.44
CA LYS A 2 -5.87 3.55 16.63
C LYS A 2 -6.27 3.31 15.18
N GLY A 3 -6.60 4.38 14.45
CA GLY A 3 -6.67 4.33 13.00
C GLY A 3 -5.34 3.76 12.51
N SER A 4 -5.40 2.70 11.72
CA SER A 4 -4.19 2.15 11.13
C SER A 4 -3.55 3.24 10.28
N ILE A 5 -2.23 3.42 10.32
CA ILE A 5 -1.50 4.43 9.53
C ILE A 5 -1.85 4.38 8.02
N PHE A 6 -2.32 3.24 7.54
CA PHE A 6 -2.80 3.07 6.16
C PHE A 6 -4.11 3.83 5.90
N SER A 7 -5.01 3.92 6.90
CA SER A 7 -6.27 4.65 6.79
C SER A 7 -6.05 6.16 6.65
N ASP A 8 -5.01 6.72 7.29
CA ASP A 8 -4.65 8.14 7.16
C ASP A 8 -4.07 8.49 5.77
N LEU A 9 -3.59 7.47 5.05
CA LEU A 9 -3.02 7.60 3.71
C LEU A 9 -4.04 7.31 2.60
N LEU A 10 -5.29 7.02 2.96
CA LEU A 10 -6.32 6.65 2.00
C LEU A 10 -6.62 7.84 1.08
N GLY A 11 -6.64 7.58 -0.22
CA GLY A 11 -6.80 8.60 -1.26
C GLY A 11 -5.51 9.28 -1.70
N LYS A 12 -4.39 9.11 -0.98
CA LYS A 12 -3.09 9.73 -1.30
C LYS A 12 -2.24 8.88 -2.22
N ASN A 13 -1.28 9.52 -2.90
CA ASN A 13 -0.23 8.79 -3.59
C ASN A 13 0.79 8.25 -2.59
N ILE A 14 1.13 6.96 -2.73
CA ILE A 14 2.04 6.27 -1.81
C ILE A 14 3.14 5.51 -2.57
N LYS A 15 4.20 5.20 -1.84
CA LYS A 15 5.20 4.19 -2.16
C LYS A 15 5.23 3.15 -1.04
N ALA A 16 4.91 1.90 -1.38
CA ALA A 16 4.88 0.77 -0.47
C ALA A 16 5.81 -0.36 -0.98
N PRO A 17 7.08 -0.41 -0.56
CA PRO A 17 7.89 -1.63 -0.66
C PRO A 17 7.25 -2.79 0.11
N PHE A 18 7.11 -3.94 -0.54
CA PHE A 18 6.53 -5.14 0.04
C PHE A 18 7.30 -6.40 -0.39
N ARG A 19 7.24 -7.43 0.45
CA ARG A 19 7.85 -8.73 0.20
C ARG A 19 6.92 -9.62 -0.62
N ASP A 20 7.46 -10.18 -1.70
CA ASP A 20 6.80 -11.12 -2.59
C ASP A 20 7.70 -12.36 -2.73
N GLY A 21 7.49 -13.35 -1.86
CA GLY A 21 8.40 -14.50 -1.72
C GLY A 21 9.81 -14.06 -1.29
N LYS A 22 10.80 -14.33 -2.14
CA LYS A 22 12.22 -13.96 -1.92
C LYS A 22 12.58 -12.56 -2.43
N HIS A 23 11.67 -11.88 -3.11
CA HIS A 23 11.93 -10.59 -3.74
C HIS A 23 11.23 -9.45 -3.00
N ILE A 24 11.84 -8.26 -3.03
CA ILE A 24 11.19 -7.03 -2.61
C ILE A 24 10.68 -6.31 -3.85
N LYS A 25 9.37 -6.08 -3.91
CA LYS A 25 8.70 -5.29 -4.95
C LYS A 25 8.28 -3.95 -4.36
N VAL A 26 8.02 -2.96 -5.22
CA VAL A 26 7.59 -1.63 -4.79
C VAL A 26 6.33 -1.25 -5.51
N ALA A 27 5.22 -1.12 -4.77
CA ALA A 27 4.00 -0.54 -5.29
C ALA A 27 4.06 0.98 -5.19
N ARG A 28 3.72 1.67 -6.28
CA ARG A 28 3.60 3.12 -6.35
C ARG A 28 2.27 3.48 -6.99
N GLY A 29 1.56 4.43 -6.40
CA GLY A 29 0.28 4.88 -6.92
C GLY A 29 -0.66 5.33 -5.81
N ARG A 30 -1.92 5.52 -6.17
CA ARG A 30 -2.96 6.01 -5.26
C ARG A 30 -3.48 4.89 -4.38
N LEU A 31 -3.51 5.10 -3.06
CA LEU A 31 -4.13 4.17 -2.12
C LEU A 31 -5.65 4.31 -2.21
N GLU A 32 -6.33 3.35 -2.84
CA GLU A 32 -7.78 3.41 -3.06
C GLU A 32 -8.57 2.82 -1.88
N ALA A 33 -8.05 1.79 -1.23
CA ALA A 33 -8.77 1.10 -0.16
C ALA A 33 -7.81 0.43 0.83
N VAL A 34 -8.27 0.30 2.07
CA VAL A 34 -7.63 -0.43 3.15
C VAL A 34 -8.71 -1.28 3.80
N LYS A 35 -8.63 -2.61 3.67
CA LYS A 35 -9.66 -3.52 4.16
C LYS A 35 -9.08 -4.89 4.50
N ASP A 36 -9.53 -5.49 5.59
CA ASP A 36 -9.22 -6.88 5.97
C ASP A 36 -7.71 -7.21 6.00
N GLY A 37 -6.87 -6.25 6.40
CA GLY A 37 -5.41 -6.42 6.41
C GLY A 37 -4.74 -6.31 5.03
N PHE A 38 -5.47 -5.88 3.99
CA PHE A 38 -4.94 -5.59 2.66
C PHE A 38 -5.03 -4.09 2.35
N ILE A 39 -4.17 -3.64 1.43
CA ILE A 39 -4.27 -2.35 0.77
C ILE A 39 -4.45 -2.53 -0.74
N LYS A 40 -5.22 -1.63 -1.34
CA LYS A 40 -5.44 -1.56 -2.79
C LYS A 40 -4.74 -0.32 -3.33
N VAL A 41 -3.72 -0.51 -4.16
CA VAL A 41 -2.93 0.56 -4.76
C VAL A 41 -3.20 0.60 -6.26
N ARG A 42 -3.69 1.72 -6.78
CA ARG A 42 -3.82 1.96 -8.22
C ARG A 42 -2.60 2.70 -8.74
N GLY A 43 -1.74 1.99 -9.46
CA GLY A 43 -0.62 2.57 -10.21
C GLY A 43 -1.01 2.85 -11.66
N GLU A 44 -0.05 3.36 -12.45
CA GLU A 44 -0.28 3.72 -13.86
C GLU A 44 -0.66 2.53 -14.74
N ARG A 45 -0.15 1.33 -14.42
CA ARG A 45 -0.36 0.10 -15.21
C ARG A 45 -1.53 -0.76 -14.72
N GLY A 46 -2.20 -0.36 -13.64
CA GLY A 46 -3.31 -1.13 -13.07
C GLY A 46 -3.34 -1.11 -11.54
N VAL A 47 -4.07 -2.05 -10.97
CA VAL A 47 -4.33 -2.16 -9.54
C VAL A 47 -3.54 -3.32 -8.95
N ILE A 48 -2.94 -3.11 -7.79
CA ILE A 48 -2.28 -4.15 -7.00
C ILE A 48 -2.94 -4.22 -5.61
N LEU A 49 -3.20 -5.45 -5.17
CA LEU A 49 -3.60 -5.75 -3.79
C LEU A 49 -2.39 -6.31 -3.03
N ILE A 50 -2.13 -5.77 -1.83
CA ILE A 50 -0.95 -6.10 -1.02
C ILE A 50 -1.40 -6.38 0.40
N ASN A 51 -0.96 -7.49 0.99
CA ASN A 51 -1.17 -7.74 2.40
C ASN A 51 -0.31 -6.76 3.22
N GLN A 52 -0.93 -6.06 4.18
CA GLN A 52 -0.27 -5.12 5.07
C GLN A 52 0.89 -5.75 5.83
N ALA A 53 0.80 -7.04 6.17
CA ALA A 53 1.86 -7.78 6.85
C ALA A 53 3.13 -7.95 6.00
N ASN A 54 3.02 -7.83 4.67
CA ASN A 54 4.15 -7.95 3.76
C ASN A 54 4.79 -6.59 3.45
N ILE A 55 4.21 -5.48 3.91
CA ILE A 55 4.71 -4.12 3.65
C ILE A 55 5.82 -3.81 4.65
N GLU A 56 7.01 -3.54 4.14
CA GLU A 56 8.18 -3.19 4.97
C GLU A 56 8.07 -1.75 5.48
N LYS A 57 7.63 -0.84 4.60
CA LYS A 57 7.43 0.57 4.89
C LYS A 57 6.41 1.16 3.93
N ILE A 58 5.69 2.18 4.38
CA ILE A 58 4.84 3.01 3.52
C ILE A 58 5.31 4.46 3.60
N THR A 59 5.30 5.16 2.47
CA THR A 59 5.67 6.57 2.38
C THR A 59 4.65 7.30 1.53
N CYS A 60 4.14 8.41 2.04
CA CYS A 60 3.29 9.33 1.28
C CYS A 60 4.15 10.09 0.27
N LEU A 61 3.73 10.12 -0.99
CA LEU A 61 4.34 10.88 -2.08
C LEU A 61 3.48 12.08 -2.51
N ASP A 62 2.28 12.16 -1.96
CA ASP A 62 1.33 13.27 -2.11
C ASP A 62 1.96 14.62 -1.72
#